data_AF-A0A843Y9U7-F1
#
_entry.id   AF-A0A843Y9U7-F1
#
_cell.length_a   1.000
_cell.length_b   1.000
_cell.length_c   1.000
_cell.angle_alpha   90.00
_cell.angle_beta   90.00
_cell.angle_gamma   90.00
#
_symmetry.space_group_name_H-M   'P 1'
#
loop_
_entity.id
_entity.type
_entity.pdbx_description
1 polymer ?
#
loop_
_entity_poly.entity_id
_entity_poly.type
_entity_poly.pdbx_seq_one_letter_code
_entity_poly.pdbx_strand_id
1 'polypeptide(L)'
;MMGIAQMNSPETPQADTQADTLAEAELGQLINLCGKMRMLSHRAVMIALLQNCEDPRKTLGGEAFAAALDEFAAIAQRISLTRAHSDLPPDVLVAMRAVQAITPEQEQQLEKFINAARDLSNSGNRADQSRLVAFAEFVATTLLSTLNDVVGGIGRALDYAVAQRSSRSAFNRDVISKSVSQIEQISQAVFMISVNASIEAARAGEQGRGFSILASEIRSLSQTSATSVQQLRSQLEVLAS
;
A
#
# COMPACT_ATOMS: atom_id res chain seq x y z
N MET A 1 13.40 -36.85 22.20
CA MET A 1 13.49 -35.92 21.05
C MET A 1 12.08 -35.40 20.77
N MET A 2 11.68 -34.31 21.43
CA MET A 2 10.46 -33.56 21.09
C MET A 2 10.89 -32.30 20.35
N GLY A 3 10.30 -32.12 19.17
CA GLY A 3 10.58 -31.04 18.23
C GLY A 3 10.30 -29.67 18.85
N ILE A 4 11.28 -28.80 18.72
CA ILE A 4 11.23 -27.39 19.10
C ILE A 4 10.31 -26.72 18.09
N ALA A 5 9.15 -26.24 18.56
CA ALA A 5 8.26 -25.41 17.76
C ALA A 5 9.01 -24.11 17.41
N GLN A 6 9.19 -23.85 16.12
CA GLN A 6 9.60 -22.55 15.60
C GLN A 6 8.54 -21.52 16.01
N MET A 7 8.84 -20.74 17.05
CA MET A 7 8.16 -19.47 17.28
C MET A 7 8.65 -18.53 16.19
N ASN A 8 7.81 -18.29 15.18
CA ASN A 8 7.97 -17.14 14.29
C ASN A 8 8.05 -15.89 15.16
N SER A 9 9.17 -15.18 15.08
CA SER A 9 9.32 -13.84 15.61
C SER A 9 8.20 -12.96 15.03
N PRO A 10 7.53 -12.11 15.84
CA PRO A 10 6.63 -11.13 15.28
C PRO A 10 7.47 -10.13 14.47
N GLU A 11 7.23 -10.05 13.17
CA GLU A 11 7.70 -8.94 12.35
C GLU A 11 7.30 -7.63 13.05
N THR A 12 8.26 -6.72 13.18
CA THR A 12 8.09 -5.51 13.98
C THR A 12 6.96 -4.64 13.41
N PRO A 13 6.01 -4.12 14.24
CA PRO A 13 4.88 -3.30 13.77
C PRO A 13 5.26 -2.07 12.93
N GLN A 14 6.50 -1.58 13.08
CA GLN A 14 7.03 -0.45 12.30
C GLN A 14 7.34 -0.81 10.84
N ALA A 15 7.72 -2.08 10.57
CA ALA A 15 7.99 -2.54 9.21
C ALA A 15 6.69 -2.65 8.40
N ASP A 16 5.64 -3.22 9.00
CA ASP A 16 4.30 -3.32 8.39
C ASP A 16 3.70 -1.94 8.10
N THR A 17 3.83 -0.99 9.04
CA THR A 17 3.26 0.35 8.86
C THR A 17 3.97 1.11 7.72
N GLN A 18 5.29 0.97 7.60
CA GLN A 18 6.04 1.57 6.49
C GLN A 18 5.71 0.90 5.15
N ALA A 19 5.59 -0.43 5.12
CA ALA A 19 5.19 -1.18 3.93
C ALA A 19 3.80 -0.76 3.43
N ASP A 20 2.82 -0.63 4.34
CA ASP A 20 1.46 -0.19 4.00
C ASP A 20 1.47 1.24 3.41
N THR A 21 2.22 2.17 3.99
CA THR A 21 2.34 3.54 3.45
C THR A 21 3.01 3.58 2.08
N LEU A 22 3.98 2.70 1.84
CA LEU A 22 4.65 2.59 0.55
C LEU A 22 3.71 2.02 -0.51
N ALA A 23 2.89 1.02 -0.15
CA ALA A 23 1.90 0.44 -1.05
C ALA A 23 0.82 1.46 -1.46
N GLU A 24 0.31 2.26 -0.51
CA GLU A 24 -0.62 3.36 -0.79
C GLU A 24 -0.02 4.41 -1.74
N ALA A 25 1.24 4.79 -1.50
CA ALA A 25 1.95 5.74 -2.35
C ALA A 25 2.15 5.19 -3.78
N GLU A 26 2.53 3.92 -3.92
CA GLU A 26 2.66 3.26 -5.23
C GLU A 26 1.32 3.17 -5.96
N LEU A 27 0.24 2.79 -5.28
CA LEU A 27 -1.12 2.80 -5.88
C LEU A 27 -1.51 4.20 -6.37
N GLY A 28 -1.19 5.24 -5.60
CA GLY A 28 -1.34 6.64 -6.04
C GLY A 28 -0.51 6.98 -7.28
N GLN A 29 0.73 6.49 -7.37
CA GLN A 29 1.55 6.65 -8.58
C GLN A 29 0.93 5.93 -9.79
N LEU A 30 0.36 4.73 -9.61
CA LEU A 30 -0.30 3.99 -10.70
C LEU A 30 -1.52 4.74 -11.26
N ILE A 31 -2.28 5.42 -10.41
CA ILE A 31 -3.38 6.30 -10.85
C ILE A 31 -2.84 7.43 -11.74
N ASN A 32 -1.76 8.09 -11.32
CA ASN A 32 -1.12 9.15 -12.09
C ASN A 32 -0.59 8.64 -13.44
N LEU A 33 0.01 7.45 -13.45
CA LEU A 33 0.49 6.78 -14.66
C LEU A 33 -0.64 6.44 -15.63
N CYS A 34 -1.80 5.99 -15.14
CA CYS A 34 -2.99 5.80 -15.97
C CYS A 34 -3.52 7.12 -16.55
N GLY A 35 -3.48 8.20 -15.77
CA GLY A 35 -3.75 9.55 -16.28
C GLY A 35 -2.80 9.95 -17.40
N LYS A 36 -1.52 9.61 -17.29
CA LYS A 36 -0.51 9.82 -18.33
C LYS A 36 -0.79 8.99 -19.58
N MET A 37 -1.18 7.72 -19.45
CA MET A 37 -1.62 6.89 -20.59
C MET A 37 -2.77 7.52 -21.37
N ARG A 38 -3.75 8.11 -20.67
CA ARG A 38 -4.85 8.85 -21.31
C ARG A 38 -4.33 10.05 -22.10
N MET A 39 -3.40 10.82 -21.53
CA MET A 39 -2.79 11.95 -22.26
C MET A 39 -2.02 11.48 -23.50
N LEU A 40 -1.26 10.39 -23.37
CA LEU A 40 -0.47 9.82 -24.47
C LEU A 40 -1.35 9.28 -25.59
N SER A 41 -2.46 8.60 -25.28
CA SER A 41 -3.37 8.08 -26.30
C SER A 41 -4.04 9.20 -27.11
N HIS A 42 -4.50 10.27 -26.44
CA HIS A 42 -5.01 11.46 -27.13
C HIS A 42 -3.94 12.15 -27.95
N ARG A 43 -2.72 12.29 -27.41
CA ARG A 43 -1.58 12.88 -28.13
C ARG A 43 -1.24 12.08 -29.38
N ALA A 44 -1.26 10.75 -29.32
CA ALA A 44 -1.03 9.87 -30.46
C ALA A 44 -2.07 10.12 -31.56
N VAL A 45 -3.36 10.19 -31.21
CA VAL A 45 -4.44 10.52 -32.16
C VAL A 45 -4.22 11.90 -32.79
N MET A 46 -3.91 12.92 -31.98
CA MET A 46 -3.69 14.28 -32.49
C MET A 46 -2.51 14.36 -33.45
N ILE A 47 -1.39 13.70 -33.14
CA ILE A 47 -0.22 13.64 -34.04
C ILE A 47 -0.62 12.97 -35.37
N ALA A 48 -1.34 11.85 -35.31
CA ALA A 48 -1.75 11.12 -36.50
C ALA A 48 -2.72 11.95 -37.38
N LEU A 49 -3.66 12.67 -36.77
CA LEU A 49 -4.58 13.56 -37.50
C LEU A 49 -3.87 14.75 -38.14
N LEU A 50 -2.98 15.42 -37.41
CA LEU A 50 -2.23 16.58 -37.93
C LEU A 50 -1.32 16.19 -39.09
N GLN A 51 -0.60 15.06 -38.98
CA GLN A 51 0.26 14.55 -40.05
C GLN A 51 -0.54 14.24 -41.32
N ASN A 52 -1.73 13.68 -41.17
CA ASN A 52 -2.63 13.43 -42.30
C ASN A 52 -3.15 14.72 -42.96
N CYS A 53 -3.35 15.80 -42.18
CA CYS A 53 -3.75 17.10 -42.70
C CYS A 53 -2.59 17.82 -43.43
N GLU A 54 -1.37 17.70 -42.93
CA GLU A 54 -0.18 18.32 -43.53
C GLU A 54 0.22 17.67 -44.85
N ASP A 55 0.28 16.33 -44.90
CA ASP A 55 0.59 15.58 -46.11
C ASP A 55 -0.02 14.16 -46.06
N PRO A 56 -1.17 13.93 -46.71
CA PRO A 56 -1.85 12.63 -46.73
C PRO A 56 -1.02 11.49 -47.35
N ARG A 57 0.08 11.83 -48.04
CA ARG A 57 0.95 10.85 -48.71
C ARG A 57 2.16 10.48 -47.85
N LYS A 58 2.41 11.15 -46.72
CA LYS A 58 3.49 10.77 -45.81
C LYS A 58 3.07 9.61 -44.91
N THR A 59 4.04 8.82 -44.49
CA THR A 59 3.88 7.81 -43.45
C THR A 59 3.41 8.49 -42.16
N LEU A 60 2.26 8.06 -41.64
CA LEU A 60 1.84 8.39 -40.28
C LEU A 60 2.83 7.78 -39.29
N GLY A 61 3.09 8.48 -38.19
CA GLY A 61 3.92 7.93 -37.13
C GLY A 61 5.40 8.34 -37.23
N GLY A 62 5.64 9.64 -37.10
CA GLY A 62 6.98 10.17 -36.87
C GLY A 62 7.52 9.83 -35.48
N GLU A 63 8.75 10.25 -35.20
CA GLU A 63 9.45 9.98 -33.92
C GLU A 63 8.61 10.33 -32.68
N ALA A 64 7.87 11.45 -32.72
CA ALA A 64 7.02 11.87 -31.61
C ALA A 64 5.82 10.94 -31.35
N PHE A 65 5.29 10.29 -32.39
CA PHE A 65 4.21 9.31 -32.26
C PHE A 65 4.75 7.99 -31.70
N ALA A 66 5.86 7.49 -32.26
CA ALA A 66 6.54 6.30 -31.77
C ALA A 66 6.92 6.45 -30.29
N ALA A 67 7.53 7.58 -29.90
CA ALA A 67 7.89 7.86 -28.51
C ALA A 67 6.67 7.84 -27.57
N ALA A 68 5.53 8.42 -27.99
CA ALA A 68 4.32 8.41 -27.19
C ALA A 68 3.74 6.99 -27.02
N LEU A 69 3.85 6.15 -28.05
CA LEU A 69 3.42 4.75 -28.00
C LEU A 69 4.33 3.90 -27.13
N ASP A 70 5.64 4.07 -27.23
CA ASP A 70 6.61 3.35 -26.42
C ASP A 70 6.43 3.69 -24.94
N GLU A 71 6.21 4.98 -24.63
CA GLU A 71 5.91 5.41 -23.27
C GLU A 71 4.57 4.85 -22.77
N PHE A 72 3.52 4.84 -23.60
CA PHE A 72 2.26 4.20 -23.25
C PHE A 72 2.44 2.71 -22.97
N ALA A 73 3.17 2.00 -23.84
CA ALA A 73 3.40 0.56 -23.73
C ALA A 73 4.20 0.20 -22.46
N ALA A 74 5.20 1.01 -22.11
CA ALA A 74 5.96 0.85 -20.88
C ALA A 74 5.07 0.98 -19.64
N ILE A 75 4.15 1.96 -19.62
CA ILE A 75 3.21 2.14 -18.51
C ILE A 75 2.21 0.98 -18.47
N ALA A 76 1.61 0.61 -19.61
CA ALA A 76 0.68 -0.51 -19.73
C ALA A 76 1.30 -1.83 -19.22
N GLN A 77 2.59 -2.02 -19.48
CA GLN A 77 3.34 -3.17 -18.96
C GLN A 77 3.53 -3.11 -17.44
N ARG A 78 3.81 -1.93 -16.87
CA ARG A 78 4.00 -1.78 -15.42
C ARG A 78 2.73 -2.05 -14.62
N ILE A 79 1.55 -1.68 -15.16
CA ILE A 79 0.27 -1.89 -14.48
C ILE A 79 -0.30 -3.30 -14.68
N SER A 80 0.25 -4.10 -15.60
CA SER A 80 -0.27 -5.44 -15.89
C SER A 80 -0.04 -6.41 -14.74
N LEU A 81 -1.08 -7.17 -14.40
CA LEU A 81 -1.09 -8.16 -13.31
C LEU A 81 -0.80 -9.58 -13.78
N THR A 82 -0.93 -9.83 -15.10
CA THR A 82 -0.80 -11.17 -15.70
C THR A 82 0.66 -11.52 -16.03
N ARG A 83 1.56 -10.53 -16.13
CA ARG A 83 2.99 -10.79 -16.42
C ARG A 83 3.76 -11.21 -15.16
N ALA A 84 4.63 -12.22 -15.30
CA ALA A 84 5.42 -12.81 -14.22
C ALA A 84 6.45 -11.86 -13.55
N HIS A 85 6.69 -10.68 -14.12
CA HIS A 85 7.64 -9.68 -13.63
C HIS A 85 6.98 -8.30 -13.58
N SER A 86 5.99 -8.14 -12.71
CA SER A 86 5.58 -6.80 -12.28
C SER A 86 6.60 -6.32 -11.25
N ASP A 87 7.25 -5.17 -11.48
CA ASP A 87 8.12 -4.49 -10.49
C ASP A 87 7.31 -3.87 -9.32
N LEU A 88 6.03 -4.22 -9.21
CA LEU A 88 5.15 -3.73 -8.16
C LEU A 88 5.45 -4.47 -6.84
N PRO A 89 5.43 -3.75 -5.70
CA PRO A 89 5.57 -4.37 -4.39
C PRO A 89 4.52 -5.47 -4.17
N PRO A 90 4.86 -6.52 -3.39
CA PRO A 90 3.93 -7.62 -3.09
C PRO A 90 2.57 -7.16 -2.54
N ASP A 91 2.56 -6.17 -1.64
CA ASP A 91 1.34 -5.67 -1.02
C ASP A 91 0.42 -4.96 -2.00
N VAL A 92 1.00 -4.22 -2.96
CA VAL A 92 0.26 -3.60 -4.07
C VAL A 92 -0.40 -4.68 -4.93
N LEU A 93 0.32 -5.75 -5.25
CA LEU A 93 -0.22 -6.87 -6.03
C LEU A 93 -1.35 -7.58 -5.29
N VAL A 94 -1.22 -7.77 -3.98
CA VAL A 94 -2.28 -8.34 -3.14
C VAL A 94 -3.51 -7.44 -3.18
N ALA A 95 -3.35 -6.14 -2.96
CA ALA A 95 -4.47 -5.19 -3.00
C ALA A 95 -5.15 -5.15 -4.37
N MET A 96 -4.38 -5.06 -5.46
CA MET A 96 -4.90 -5.03 -6.82
C MET A 96 -5.64 -6.33 -7.19
N ARG A 97 -5.13 -7.48 -6.77
CA ARG A 97 -5.81 -8.77 -7.01
C ARG A 97 -7.07 -8.93 -6.17
N ALA A 98 -7.05 -8.47 -4.91
CA ALA A 98 -8.19 -8.60 -4.00
C ALA A 98 -9.45 -7.91 -4.54
N VAL A 99 -9.29 -6.79 -5.24
CA VAL A 99 -10.41 -6.02 -5.81
C VAL A 99 -10.57 -6.18 -7.32
N GLN A 100 -9.78 -7.07 -7.95
CA GLN A 100 -9.71 -7.21 -9.40
C GLN A 100 -9.53 -5.85 -10.09
N ALA A 101 -8.51 -5.11 -9.66
CA ALA A 101 -8.27 -3.73 -10.08
C ALA A 101 -8.12 -3.61 -11.60
N ILE A 102 -7.51 -4.61 -12.23
CA ILE A 102 -7.35 -4.67 -13.69
C ILE A 102 -7.77 -6.07 -14.15
N THR A 103 -8.68 -6.13 -15.13
CA THR A 103 -9.15 -7.39 -15.69
C THR A 103 -8.37 -7.79 -16.95
N PRO A 104 -8.31 -9.08 -17.30
CA PRO A 104 -7.67 -9.54 -18.54
C PRO A 104 -8.25 -8.87 -19.79
N GLU A 105 -9.55 -8.56 -19.80
CA GLU A 105 -10.19 -7.82 -20.90
C GLU A 105 -9.61 -6.42 -21.04
N GLN A 106 -9.42 -5.71 -19.93
CA GLN A 106 -8.82 -4.37 -19.93
C GLN A 106 -7.37 -4.43 -20.44
N GLU A 107 -6.57 -5.38 -19.98
CA GLU A 107 -5.21 -5.59 -20.49
C GLU A 107 -5.21 -5.85 -22.01
N GLN A 108 -6.15 -6.67 -22.49
CA GLN A 108 -6.31 -6.93 -23.91
C GLN A 108 -6.66 -5.66 -24.70
N GLN A 109 -7.48 -4.77 -24.16
CA GLN A 109 -7.81 -3.49 -24.83
C GLN A 109 -6.60 -2.54 -24.88
N LEU A 110 -5.77 -2.51 -23.83
CA LEU A 110 -4.52 -1.74 -23.85
C LEU A 110 -3.55 -2.27 -24.91
N GLU A 111 -3.47 -3.59 -25.07
CA GLU A 111 -2.63 -4.21 -26.10
C GLU A 111 -3.18 -3.97 -27.51
N LYS A 112 -4.51 -4.04 -27.69
CA LYS A 112 -5.19 -3.67 -28.95
C LYS A 112 -4.88 -2.23 -29.36
N PHE A 113 -4.83 -1.28 -28.42
CA PHE A 113 -4.41 0.09 -28.72
C PHE A 113 -3.00 0.15 -29.30
N ILE A 114 -2.03 -0.50 -28.64
CA ILE A 114 -0.62 -0.49 -29.07
C ILE A 114 -0.49 -1.08 -30.47
N ASN A 115 -1.19 -2.19 -30.74
CA ASN A 115 -1.17 -2.84 -32.05
C ASN A 115 -1.85 -1.98 -33.13
N ALA A 116 -3.03 -1.43 -32.85
CA ALA A 116 -3.72 -0.54 -33.79
C ALA A 116 -2.88 0.70 -34.14
N ALA A 117 -2.17 1.26 -33.16
CA ALA A 117 -1.31 2.40 -33.36
C ALA A 117 -0.04 2.07 -34.17
N ARG A 118 0.58 0.90 -33.93
CA ARG A 118 1.71 0.42 -34.77
C ARG A 118 1.26 0.09 -36.18
N ASP A 119 0.11 -0.55 -36.35
CA ASP A 119 -0.45 -0.84 -37.67
C ASP A 119 -0.70 0.46 -38.44
N LEU A 120 -1.21 1.50 -37.77
CA LEU A 120 -1.38 2.82 -38.35
C LEU A 120 -0.03 3.42 -38.80
N SER A 121 1.00 3.29 -37.98
CA SER A 121 2.36 3.78 -38.28
C SER A 121 3.02 3.05 -39.44
N ASN A 122 2.83 1.73 -39.52
CA ASN A 122 3.46 0.86 -40.51
C ASN A 122 2.73 0.87 -41.87
N SER A 123 1.56 1.51 -41.96
CA SER A 123 0.68 1.51 -43.13
C SER A 123 1.22 2.26 -44.38
N GLY A 124 2.38 2.92 -44.33
CA GLY A 124 2.96 3.64 -45.47
C GLY A 124 2.07 4.78 -46.04
N ASN A 125 2.24 5.13 -47.32
CA ASN A 125 1.52 6.21 -48.05
C ASN A 125 -0.01 6.00 -48.21
N ARG A 126 -0.61 5.06 -47.48
CA ARG A 126 -2.03 4.67 -47.55
C ARG A 126 -2.57 4.34 -46.16
N ALA A 127 -2.24 5.13 -45.15
CA ALA A 127 -3.12 5.16 -44.00
C ALA A 127 -4.46 5.74 -44.45
N ASP A 128 -5.36 4.84 -44.85
CA ASP A 128 -6.66 5.20 -45.36
C ASP A 128 -7.37 6.06 -44.31
N GLN A 129 -8.03 7.14 -44.73
CA GLN A 129 -8.74 8.04 -43.81
C GLN A 129 -9.72 7.27 -42.92
N SER A 130 -10.26 6.16 -43.42
CA SER A 130 -11.08 5.22 -42.67
C SER A 130 -10.35 4.57 -41.47
N ARG A 131 -9.06 4.24 -41.58
CA ARG A 131 -8.27 3.65 -40.50
C ARG A 131 -7.94 4.67 -39.42
N LEU A 132 -7.60 5.89 -39.82
CA LEU A 132 -7.40 7.01 -38.90
C LEU A 132 -8.66 7.31 -38.08
N VAL A 133 -9.82 7.35 -38.75
CA VAL A 133 -11.12 7.55 -38.09
C VAL A 133 -11.41 6.40 -37.13
N ALA A 134 -11.23 5.14 -37.56
CA ALA A 134 -11.43 3.98 -36.69
C ALA A 134 -10.50 3.99 -35.47
N PHE A 135 -9.23 4.38 -35.64
CA PHE A 135 -8.29 4.52 -34.53
C PHE A 135 -8.71 5.63 -33.55
N ALA A 136 -9.09 6.80 -34.07
CA ALA A 136 -9.56 7.91 -33.24
C ALA A 136 -10.84 7.55 -32.48
N GLU A 137 -11.79 6.86 -33.13
CA GLU A 137 -13.03 6.38 -32.52
C GLU A 137 -12.74 5.35 -31.43
N PHE A 138 -11.86 4.37 -31.69
CA PHE A 138 -11.43 3.39 -30.70
C PHE A 138 -10.80 4.05 -29.47
N VAL A 139 -9.93 5.06 -29.66
CA VAL A 139 -9.31 5.79 -28.56
C VAL A 139 -10.34 6.58 -27.75
N ALA A 140 -11.24 7.28 -28.44
CA ALA A 140 -12.25 8.14 -27.80
C ALA A 140 -13.32 7.36 -27.03
N THR A 141 -13.62 6.12 -27.45
CA THR A 141 -14.70 5.31 -26.87
C THR A 141 -14.13 4.19 -26.00
N THR A 142 -13.63 3.12 -26.62
CA THR A 142 -13.21 1.88 -25.97
C THR A 142 -12.03 2.09 -25.04
N LEU A 143 -10.95 2.73 -25.52
CA LEU A 143 -9.75 2.92 -24.72
C LEU A 143 -10.01 3.88 -23.55
N LEU A 144 -10.74 4.97 -23.80
CA LEU A 144 -11.06 5.93 -22.75
C LEU A 144 -11.90 5.29 -21.64
N SER A 145 -12.91 4.48 -22.00
CA SER A 145 -13.68 3.70 -21.01
C SER A 145 -12.76 2.76 -20.24
N THR A 146 -11.94 1.99 -20.95
CA THR A 146 -10.97 1.05 -20.34
C THR A 146 -10.06 1.75 -19.33
N LEU A 147 -9.49 2.90 -19.69
CA LEU A 147 -8.59 3.65 -18.81
C LEU A 147 -9.32 4.20 -17.57
N ASN A 148 -10.57 4.65 -17.72
CA ASN A 148 -11.38 5.09 -16.58
C ASN A 148 -11.68 3.91 -15.65
N ASP A 149 -12.00 2.74 -16.19
CA ASP A 149 -12.28 1.53 -15.40
C ASP A 149 -11.03 1.04 -14.68
N VAL A 150 -9.86 1.09 -15.32
CA VAL A 150 -8.55 0.79 -14.71
C VAL A 150 -8.24 1.75 -13.57
N VAL A 151 -8.42 3.07 -13.76
CA VAL A 151 -8.25 4.06 -12.69
C VAL A 151 -9.20 3.79 -11.53
N GLY A 152 -10.47 3.49 -11.82
CA GLY A 152 -11.45 3.13 -10.81
C GLY A 152 -11.08 1.85 -10.05
N GLY A 153 -10.51 0.86 -10.75
CA GLY A 153 -10.04 -0.38 -10.14
C GLY A 153 -8.82 -0.18 -9.23
N ILE A 154 -7.84 0.62 -9.65
CA ILE A 154 -6.69 1.00 -8.82
C ILE A 154 -7.16 1.83 -7.61
N GLY A 155 -8.14 2.72 -7.80
CA GLY A 155 -8.77 3.48 -6.71
C GLY A 155 -9.38 2.57 -5.64
N ARG A 156 -10.14 1.54 -6.06
CA ARG A 156 -10.66 0.52 -5.12
C ARG A 156 -9.54 -0.25 -4.41
N ALA A 157 -8.42 -0.49 -5.08
CA ALA A 157 -7.27 -1.16 -4.46
C ALA A 157 -6.61 -0.28 -3.39
N LEU A 158 -6.55 1.03 -3.62
CA LEU A 158 -6.10 2.01 -2.63
C LEU A 158 -7.05 2.04 -1.42
N ASP A 159 -8.35 2.12 -1.65
CA ASP A 159 -9.35 2.08 -0.56
C ASP A 159 -9.23 0.78 0.25
N TYR A 160 -9.01 -0.35 -0.42
CA TYR A 160 -8.79 -1.65 0.21
C TYR A 160 -7.52 -1.65 1.08
N ALA A 161 -6.40 -1.13 0.57
CA ALA A 161 -5.15 -1.05 1.33
C ALA A 161 -5.29 -0.17 2.57
N VAL A 162 -5.92 1.00 2.43
CA VAL A 162 -6.19 1.93 3.55
C VAL A 162 -7.09 1.27 4.60
N ALA A 163 -8.13 0.54 4.18
CA ALA A 163 -9.03 -0.17 5.08
C ALA A 163 -8.32 -1.30 5.85
N GLN A 164 -7.43 -2.04 5.18
CA GLN A 164 -6.62 -3.09 5.81
C GLN A 164 -5.68 -2.52 6.86
N ARG A 165 -4.93 -1.44 6.53
CA ARG A 165 -4.04 -0.76 7.48
C ARG A 165 -4.81 -0.26 8.70
N SER A 166 -5.96 0.37 8.48
CA SER A 166 -6.81 0.89 9.56
C SER A 166 -7.27 -0.24 10.50
N SER A 167 -7.70 -1.36 9.92
CA SER A 167 -8.13 -2.55 10.67
C SER A 167 -6.97 -3.15 11.48
N ARG A 168 -5.79 -3.27 10.87
CA ARG A 168 -4.58 -3.76 11.54
C ARG A 168 -4.16 -2.85 12.68
N SER A 169 -4.18 -1.53 12.46
CA SER A 169 -3.86 -0.52 13.48
C SER A 169 -4.85 -0.58 14.65
N ALA A 170 -6.15 -0.71 14.39
CA ALA A 170 -7.15 -0.91 15.44
C ALA A 170 -6.90 -2.20 16.26
N PHE A 171 -6.60 -3.31 15.59
CA PHE A 171 -6.26 -4.57 16.25
C PHE A 171 -5.00 -4.44 17.12
N ASN A 172 -3.93 -3.85 16.60
CA ASN A 172 -2.68 -3.66 17.34
C ASN A 172 -2.89 -2.77 18.57
N ARG A 173 -3.71 -1.71 18.48
CA ARG A 173 -4.07 -0.87 19.62
C ARG A 173 -4.81 -1.66 20.71
N ASP A 174 -5.76 -2.52 20.35
CA ASP A 174 -6.48 -3.36 21.31
C ASP A 174 -5.53 -4.34 22.02
N VAL A 175 -4.64 -4.99 21.27
CA VAL A 175 -3.62 -5.89 21.84
C VAL A 175 -2.71 -5.15 22.81
N ILE A 176 -2.19 -3.99 22.43
CA ILE A 176 -1.32 -3.19 23.31
C ILE A 176 -2.09 -2.73 24.56
N SER A 177 -3.33 -2.26 24.41
CA SER A 177 -4.17 -1.82 25.53
C SER A 177 -4.40 -2.94 26.56
N LYS A 178 -4.64 -4.18 26.09
CA LYS A 178 -4.76 -5.36 26.94
C LYS A 178 -3.46 -5.66 27.67
N SER A 179 -2.32 -5.63 26.97
CA SER A 179 -1.00 -5.84 27.60
C SER A 179 -0.67 -4.77 28.64
N VAL A 180 -0.94 -3.49 28.35
CA VAL A 180 -0.76 -2.38 29.29
C VAL A 180 -1.62 -2.59 30.55
N SER A 181 -2.87 -3.03 30.39
CA SER A 181 -3.76 -3.32 31.51
C SER A 181 -3.28 -4.51 32.36
N GLN A 182 -2.68 -5.53 31.75
CA GLN A 182 -2.05 -6.64 32.49
C GLN A 182 -0.83 -6.15 33.29
N ILE A 183 0.01 -5.29 32.70
CA ILE A 183 1.18 -4.72 33.41
C ILE A 183 0.73 -3.85 34.59
N GLU A 184 -0.38 -3.12 34.47
CA GLU A 184 -0.97 -2.38 35.58
C GLU A 184 -1.35 -3.29 36.74
N GLN A 185 -2.06 -4.38 36.45
CA GLN A 185 -2.47 -5.37 37.45
C GLN A 185 -1.27 -6.00 38.15
N ILE A 186 -0.22 -6.35 37.39
CA ILE A 186 1.03 -6.88 37.94
C ILE A 186 1.71 -5.84 38.84
N SER A 187 1.81 -4.58 38.38
CA SER A 187 2.42 -3.50 39.15
C SER A 187 1.69 -3.27 40.48
N GLN A 188 0.36 -3.34 40.48
CA GLN A 188 -0.46 -3.21 41.69
C GLN A 188 -0.33 -4.43 42.62
N ALA A 189 -0.24 -5.64 42.08
CA ALA A 189 0.01 -6.84 42.87
C ALA A 189 1.40 -6.80 43.53
N VAL A 190 2.45 -6.42 42.79
CA VAL A 190 3.81 -6.24 43.32
C VAL A 190 3.83 -5.15 44.39
N PHE A 191 3.12 -4.04 44.17
CA PHE A 191 2.97 -2.99 45.19
C PHE A 191 2.39 -3.56 46.50
N MET A 192 1.30 -4.33 46.43
CA MET A 192 0.70 -4.95 47.62
C MET A 192 1.65 -5.95 48.30
N ILE A 193 2.37 -6.77 47.53
CA ILE A 193 3.38 -7.71 48.06
C ILE A 193 4.48 -6.94 48.79
N SER A 194 4.96 -5.84 48.20
CA SER A 194 6.03 -5.02 48.79
C SER A 194 5.59 -4.36 50.11
N VAL A 195 4.33 -3.95 50.22
CA VAL A 195 3.76 -3.39 51.44
C VAL A 195 3.68 -4.47 52.53
N ASN A 196 3.18 -5.66 52.20
CA ASN A 196 3.13 -6.78 53.14
C ASN A 196 4.53 -7.19 53.62
N ALA A 197 5.51 -7.26 52.71
CA ALA A 197 6.90 -7.54 53.05
C ALA A 197 7.51 -6.46 53.96
N SER A 198 7.19 -5.18 53.71
CA SER A 198 7.64 -4.06 54.55
C SER A 198 7.09 -4.16 55.98
N ILE A 199 5.82 -4.55 56.12
CA ILE A 199 5.16 -4.74 57.43
C ILE A 199 5.81 -5.90 58.18
N GLU A 200 6.02 -7.05 57.52
CA GLU A 200 6.62 -8.22 58.16
C GLU A 200 8.10 -7.96 58.54
N ALA A 201 8.83 -7.22 57.71
CA ALA A 201 10.19 -6.76 58.02
C ALA A 201 10.22 -5.85 59.25
N ALA A 202 9.26 -4.92 59.40
CA ALA A 202 9.14 -4.09 60.60
C ALA A 202 8.82 -4.93 61.85
N ARG A 203 7.98 -5.96 61.69
CA ARG A 203 7.60 -6.88 62.77
C ARG A 203 8.76 -7.73 63.27
N ALA A 204 9.67 -8.12 62.38
CA ALA A 204 10.90 -8.85 62.73
C ALA A 204 11.97 -7.99 63.43
N GLY A 205 11.75 -6.67 63.57
CA GLY A 205 12.66 -5.76 64.26
C GLY A 205 14.04 -5.70 63.62
N GLU A 206 15.10 -5.86 64.42
CA GLU A 206 16.49 -5.83 63.93
C GLU A 206 16.79 -6.91 62.88
N GLN A 207 16.16 -8.09 62.99
CA GLN A 207 16.36 -9.18 62.03
C GLN A 207 15.73 -8.91 60.65
N GLY A 208 14.78 -7.96 60.58
CA GLY A 208 14.08 -7.59 59.36
C GLY A 208 14.68 -6.42 58.60
N ARG A 209 15.75 -5.76 59.10
CA ARG A 209 16.33 -4.56 58.49
C ARG A 209 16.69 -4.72 57.01
N GLY A 210 17.35 -5.82 56.65
CA GLY A 210 17.71 -6.11 55.25
C GLY A 210 16.50 -6.32 54.34
N PHE A 211 15.46 -7.00 54.85
CA PHE A 211 14.21 -7.20 54.12
C PHE A 211 13.40 -5.91 53.95
N SER A 212 13.46 -5.00 54.93
CA SER A 212 12.81 -3.70 54.86
C SER A 212 13.34 -2.85 53.69
N ILE A 213 14.66 -2.86 53.48
CA ILE A 213 15.30 -2.15 52.37
C ILE A 213 14.83 -2.73 51.02
N LEU A 214 14.90 -4.06 50.85
CA LEU A 214 14.45 -4.72 49.63
C LEU A 214 12.96 -4.46 49.35
N ALA A 215 12.11 -4.52 50.37
CA ALA A 215 10.69 -4.24 50.22
C ALA A 215 10.42 -2.79 49.80
N SER A 216 11.19 -1.83 50.31
CA SER A 216 11.10 -0.42 49.88
C SER A 216 11.52 -0.21 48.43
N GLU A 217 12.56 -0.91 47.96
CA GLU A 217 13.03 -0.84 46.58
C GLU A 217 11.98 -1.43 45.62
N ILE A 218 11.46 -2.62 45.92
CA ILE A 218 10.40 -3.26 45.13
C ILE A 218 9.16 -2.36 45.06
N ARG A 219 8.80 -1.68 46.16
CA ARG A 219 7.70 -0.71 46.19
C ARG A 219 7.97 0.45 45.23
N SER A 220 9.16 1.04 45.28
CA SER A 220 9.57 2.14 44.39
C SER A 220 9.50 1.72 42.90
N LEU A 221 10.02 0.54 42.56
CA LEU A 221 9.91 0.00 41.19
C LEU A 221 8.46 -0.20 40.76
N SER A 222 7.60 -0.73 41.64
CA SER A 222 6.18 -0.94 41.31
C SER A 222 5.42 0.37 41.05
N GLN A 223 5.74 1.43 41.80
CA GLN A 223 5.16 2.77 41.59
C GLN A 223 5.65 3.42 40.30
N THR A 224 6.95 3.25 40.00
CA THR A 224 7.53 3.70 38.73
C THR A 224 6.88 2.99 37.55
N SER A 225 6.70 1.67 37.65
CA SER A 225 5.99 0.86 36.65
C SER A 225 4.55 1.33 36.43
N ALA A 226 3.81 1.58 37.51
CA ALA A 226 2.44 2.12 37.42
C ALA A 226 2.39 3.49 36.72
N THR A 227 3.36 4.36 37.00
CA THR A 227 3.47 5.68 36.34
C THR A 227 3.75 5.53 34.84
N SER A 228 4.67 4.63 34.45
CA SER A 228 4.96 4.34 33.04
C SER A 228 3.73 3.77 32.32
N VAL A 229 2.97 2.90 32.96
CA VAL A 229 1.70 2.36 32.42
C VAL A 229 0.68 3.47 32.17
N GLN A 230 0.55 4.44 33.08
CA GLN A 230 -0.33 5.60 32.89
C GLN A 230 0.09 6.45 31.68
N GLN A 231 1.40 6.67 31.51
CA GLN A 231 1.93 7.37 30.34
C GLN A 231 1.68 6.61 29.03
N LEU A 232 1.82 5.29 29.04
CA LEU A 232 1.52 4.46 27.86
C LEU A 232 0.02 4.52 27.50
N ARG A 233 -0.88 4.52 28.49
CA ARG A 233 -2.30 4.70 28.24
C ARG A 233 -2.63 6.04 27.59
N SER A 234 -2.07 7.13 28.09
CA SER A 234 -2.33 8.45 27.50
C SER A 234 -1.81 8.55 26.07
N GLN A 235 -0.64 7.95 25.78
CA GLN A 235 -0.13 7.87 24.40
C GLN A 235 -1.05 7.05 23.48
N LEU A 236 -1.62 5.94 23.96
CA LEU A 236 -2.57 5.14 23.20
C LEU A 236 -3.89 5.88 22.92
N GLU A 237 -4.39 6.69 23.86
CA GLU A 237 -5.57 7.52 23.65
C GLU A 237 -5.35 8.58 22.57
N VAL A 238 -4.17 9.22 22.55
CA VAL A 238 -3.80 10.17 21.49
C VAL A 238 -3.68 9.50 20.12
N LEU A 239 -3.19 8.26 20.06
CA LEU A 239 -3.19 7.46 18.82
C LEU A 239 -4.59 6.97 18.41
N ALA A 240 -5.61 7.20 19.25
CA ALA A 240 -6.99 6.83 18.98
C ALA A 240 -7.87 7.98 18.46
N SER A 241 -7.49 9.23 18.75
CA SER A 241 -8.12 10.44 18.22
C SER A 241 -7.65 10.78 16.81
#